data_AF-A0A3D9I5Z0-F1
#
_entry.id   AF-A0A3D9I5Z0-F1
#
_cell.length_a   1.000
_cell.length_b   1.000
_cell.length_c   1.000
_cell.angle_alpha   90.00
_cell.angle_beta   90.00
_cell.angle_gamma   90.00
#
_symmetry.space_group_name_H-M   'P 1'
#
loop_
_entity.id
_entity.type
_entity.pdbx_description
1 polymer ?
#
loop_
_entity_poly.entity_id
_entity_poly.type
_entity_poly.pdbx_seq_one_letter_code
_entity_poly.pdbx_strand_id
1 'polypeptide(L)' 'MANDHYRKLGAAFLIAAGIIYAIERVGSIIAQSNERAAMYAANINASPEIHVASFFDNVFVPALTFIGVLLLVYGFPRK' A
#
# COMPACT_ATOMS: atom_id res chain seq x y z
N MET A 1 -14.28 -7.37 -28.49
CA MET A 1 -14.53 -6.20 -27.61
C MET A 1 -14.95 -6.59 -26.18
N ALA A 2 -14.77 -7.84 -25.74
CA ALA A 2 -15.46 -8.36 -24.57
C ALA A 2 -14.85 -8.04 -23.19
N ASN A 3 -13.60 -7.56 -23.07
CA ASN A 3 -12.95 -7.49 -21.75
C ASN A 3 -12.24 -6.17 -21.39
N ASP A 4 -12.45 -5.09 -22.16
CA ASP A 4 -11.83 -3.79 -21.84
C ASP A 4 -12.32 -3.21 -20.50
N HIS A 5 -13.58 -3.51 -20.13
CA HIS A 5 -14.16 -3.11 -18.86
C HIS A 5 -13.44 -3.75 -17.65
N TYR A 6 -13.19 -5.06 -17.69
CA TYR A 6 -12.46 -5.76 -16.63
C TYR A 6 -11.02 -5.28 -16.49
N ARG A 7 -10.36 -4.95 -17.62
CA ARG A 7 -9.00 -4.37 -17.60
C ARG A 7 -8.97 -3.00 -16.94
N LYS A 8 -9.92 -2.11 -17.29
CA LYS A 8 -10.05 -0.77 -16.67
C LYS A 8 -10.36 -0.87 -15.19
N LEU A 9 -11.30 -1.74 -14.81
CA LEU A 9 -11.67 -1.95 -13.41
C LEU A 9 -10.52 -2.56 -12.60
N GLY A 10 -9.82 -3.56 -13.15
CA GLY A 10 -8.63 -4.14 -12.53
C GLY A 10 -7.52 -3.12 -12.33
N ALA A 11 -7.23 -2.30 -13.34
CA ALA A 11 -6.27 -1.20 -13.23
C ALA A 11 -6.66 -0.17 -12.17
N ALA A 12 -7.95 0.19 -12.08
CA ALA A 12 -8.44 1.10 -11.05
C ALA A 12 -8.21 0.55 -9.63
N PHE A 13 -8.48 -0.74 -9.40
CA PHE A 13 -8.20 -1.38 -8.12
C PHE A 13 -6.71 -1.41 -7.76
N LEU A 14 -5.84 -1.70 -8.74
CA LEU A 14 -4.38 -1.66 -8.53
C LEU A 14 -3.88 -0.26 -8.20
N ILE A 15 -4.36 0.76 -8.92
CA ILE A 15 -4.02 2.15 -8.67
C ILE A 15 -4.48 2.56 -7.27
N ALA A 16 -5.72 2.24 -6.90
CA ALA A 16 -6.25 2.53 -5.56
C ALA A 16 -5.42 1.85 -4.46
N ALA A 17 -5.09 0.56 -4.62
CA ALA A 17 -4.24 -0.18 -3.68
C ALA A 17 -2.85 0.47 -3.54
N GLY A 18 -2.24 0.87 -4.66
CA GLY A 18 -0.96 1.56 -4.67
C GLY A 18 -0.99 2.92 -3.98
N ILE A 19 -2.06 3.71 -4.20
CA ILE A 19 -2.24 5.01 -3.53
C ILE A 19 -2.39 4.83 -2.02
N ILE A 20 -3.24 3.88 -1.58
CA ILE A 20 -3.44 3.61 -0.15
C ILE A 20 -2.11 3.21 0.50
N TYR A 21 -1.41 2.24 -0.09
CA TYR A 21 -0.11 1.79 0.41
C TYR A 21 0.92 2.91 0.46
N ALA A 22 0.98 3.76 -0.57
CA ALA A 22 1.91 4.89 -0.61
C ALA A 22 1.62 5.90 0.51
N ILE A 23 0.34 6.24 0.73
CA ILE A 23 -0.05 7.17 1.80
C ILE A 23 0.32 6.61 3.17
N GLU A 24 0.03 5.33 3.44
CA GLU A 24 0.35 4.68 4.71
C GLU A 24 1.87 4.59 4.94
N ARG A 25 2.61 4.26 3.89
CA ARG A 25 4.07 4.19 3.94
C ARG A 25 4.69 5.55 4.21
N VAL A 26 4.24 6.60 3.52
CA VAL A 26 4.73 7.96 3.75
C VAL A 26 4.34 8.45 5.14
N GLY A 27 3.10 8.22 5.57
CA GLY A 27 2.61 8.59 6.90
C GLY A 27 3.40 7.93 8.03
N SER A 28 3.68 6.63 7.92
CA SER A 28 4.49 5.90 8.91
C SER A 28 5.94 6.37 8.96
N ILE A 29 6.54 6.74 7.82
CA ILE A 29 7.89 7.33 7.78
C ILE A 29 7.91 8.72 8.45
N ILE A 30 6.90 9.56 8.21
CA ILE A 30 6.80 10.88 8.85
C ILE A 30 6.65 10.73 10.37
N ALA A 31 5.74 9.85 10.81
CA ALA A 31 5.56 9.56 12.23
C ALA A 31 6.87 9.07 12.87
N GLN A 32 7.56 8.13 12.20
CA GLN A 32 8.86 7.63 12.63
C GLN A 32 9.91 8.73 12.77
N SER A 33 9.97 9.64 11.80
CA SER A 33 10.92 10.77 11.83
C SER A 33 10.68 11.67 13.05
N ASN A 34 9.41 11.97 13.34
CA ASN A 34 9.03 12.82 14.46
C ASN A 34 9.33 12.16 15.82
N GLU A 35 9.02 10.88 15.97
CA GLU A 35 9.32 10.14 17.19
C GLU A 35 10.82 10.05 17.45
N ARG A 36 11.61 9.76 16.42
CA ARG A 36 13.08 9.74 16.53
C ARG A 36 13.61 11.10 16.98
N ALA A 37 13.14 12.19 16.38
CA ALA A 37 13.55 13.54 16.76
C ALA A 37 13.22 13.86 18.23
N ALA A 38 12.04 13.46 18.71
CA ALA A 38 11.64 13.62 20.10
C ALA A 38 12.50 12.79 21.07
N MET A 39 12.82 11.54 20.72
CA MET A 39 13.68 10.66 21.52
C MET A 39 15.11 11.21 21.63
N TYR A 40 15.67 11.74 20.54
CA TYR A 40 16.97 12.42 20.56
C TYR A 40 16.94 13.65 21.47
N ALA A 41 15.89 14.48 21.41
CA ALA A 41 15.74 15.64 22.29
C ALA A 41 15.62 15.25 23.78
N ALA A 42 15.04 14.08 24.06
CA ALA A 42 14.87 13.55 25.41
C ALA A 42 16.09 12.77 25.95
N ASN A 43 17.19 12.65 25.18
CA ASN A 43 18.36 11.82 25.51
C ASN A 43 18.01 10.35 25.81
N ILE A 44 16.94 9.82 25.20
CA ILE A 44 16.53 8.43 25.38
C ILE A 44 17.35 7.56 24.40
N ASN A 45 18.32 6.81 24.94
CA ASN A 45 19.16 5.87 24.17
C ASN A 45 18.46 4.51 23.92
N ALA A 46 17.16 4.54 23.64
CA ALA A 46 16.42 3.35 23.20
C ALA A 46 16.18 3.45 21.70
N SER A 47 16.48 2.38 20.95
CA SER A 47 16.06 2.30 19.55
C SER A 47 14.55 2.07 19.55
N PRO A 48 13.73 3.05 19.10
CA PRO A 48 12.30 2.87 19.14
C PRO A 48 11.92 1.77 18.15
N GLU A 49 11.13 0.80 18.60
CA GLU A 49 10.58 -0.27 17.78
C GLU A 49 9.42 0.32 16.97
N ILE A 50 9.77 1.12 15.95
CA ILE A 50 8.78 1.86 15.17
C ILE A 50 8.38 1.02 13.98
N HIS A 51 7.12 0.63 13.98
CA HIS A 51 6.49 -0.14 12.91
C HIS A 51 6.32 0.73 11.66
N VAL A 52 7.01 0.39 10.58
CA VAL A 52 6.82 1.03 9.27
C VAL A 52 5.77 0.24 8.52
N ALA A 53 4.72 0.92 8.04
CA ALA A 53 3.60 0.27 7.36
C ALA A 53 4.08 -0.60 6.19
N SER A 54 3.76 -1.89 6.27
CA SER A 54 4.05 -2.95 5.33
C SER A 54 2.82 -3.28 4.50
N PHE A 55 3.01 -4.04 3.43
CA PHE A 55 1.95 -4.36 2.46
C PHE A 55 0.74 -5.09 3.06
N PHE A 56 0.96 -5.87 4.12
CA PHE A 56 -0.09 -6.68 4.77
C PHE A 56 -0.70 -6.02 6.01
N ASP A 57 -0.25 -4.84 6.41
CA ASP A 57 -0.73 -4.18 7.62
C ASP A 57 -2.13 -3.57 7.43
N ASN A 58 -2.47 -3.23 6.19
CA ASN A 58 -3.80 -2.79 5.81
C ASN A 58 -4.44 -3.85 4.92
N VAL A 59 -5.53 -4.47 5.38
CA VAL A 59 -6.27 -5.53 4.67
C VAL A 59 -6.76 -5.11 3.27
N PHE A 60 -7.01 -3.81 3.04
CA PHE A 60 -7.46 -3.31 1.75
C PHE A 60 -6.35 -3.34 0.69
N VAL A 61 -5.09 -3.11 1.06
CA VAL A 61 -3.97 -3.12 0.12
C VAL A 61 -3.79 -4.49 -0.58
N PRO A 62 -3.65 -5.64 0.12
CA PRO A 62 -3.56 -6.94 -0.51
C PRO A 62 -4.88 -7.37 -1.15
N ALA A 63 -6.03 -7.05 -0.56
CA ALA A 63 -7.33 -7.41 -1.13
C ALA A 63 -7.59 -6.72 -2.48
N LEU A 64 -7.41 -5.40 -2.55
CA LEU A 64 -7.59 -4.63 -3.78
C LEU A 64 -6.54 -4.99 -4.82
N THR A 65 -5.30 -5.27 -4.39
CA THR A 65 -4.25 -5.76 -5.29
C THR A 65 -4.64 -7.11 -5.89
N PHE A 66 -5.08 -8.05 -5.07
CA PHE A 66 -5.48 -9.39 -5.51
C PHE A 66 -6.65 -9.34 -6.49
N ILE A 67 -7.72 -8.61 -6.13
CA ILE A 67 -8.90 -8.42 -6.99
C ILE A 67 -8.49 -7.72 -8.30
N GLY A 68 -7.66 -6.68 -8.22
CA GLY A 68 -7.16 -5.94 -9.38
C GLY A 68 -6.38 -6.82 -10.35
N VAL A 69 -5.47 -7.66 -9.84
CA VAL A 69 -4.72 -8.63 -10.65
C VAL A 69 -5.65 -9.64 -11.31
N LEU A 70 -6.61 -10.22 -10.56
CA LEU A 70 -7.56 -11.18 -11.13
C LEU A 70 -8.33 -10.55 -12.28
N LEU A 71 -8.91 -9.37 -12.09
CA LEU A 71 -9.69 -8.68 -13.13
C LEU A 71 -8.85 -8.31 -14.35
N LEU A 72 -7.59 -7.93 -14.15
CA LEU A 72 -6.66 -7.68 -15.25
C LEU A 72 -6.38 -8.96 -16.04
N VAL A 73 -6.05 -10.06 -15.36
CA VAL A 73 -5.75 -11.36 -15.98
C VAL A 73 -6.95 -11.89 -16.75
N TYR A 74 -8.15 -11.87 -16.15
CA TYR A 74 -9.39 -12.23 -16.84
C TYR A 74 -9.71 -11.26 -17.97
N GLY A 75 -9.28 -10.01 -17.86
CA GLY A 75 -9.44 -8.98 -18.87
C GLY A 75 -8.66 -9.22 -20.17
N PHE A 76 -7.65 -10.09 -20.18
CA PHE A 76 -6.91 -10.41 -21.40
C PHE A 76 -7.61 -11.50 -22.21
N PRO A 77 -7.69 -11.36 -23.55
CA PRO A 77 -8.21 -12.43 -24.40
C PRO A 77 -7.34 -13.67 -24.24
N ARG A 78 -7.93 -14.79 -23.83
CA ARG A 78 -7.28 -16.11 -23.89
C ARG A 78 -7.13 -16.48 -25.37
N LYS A 79 -5.90 -16.83 -25.79
CA LYS A 79 -5.64 -17.34 -27.14
C LYS A 79 -6.36 -18.65 -27.37
#